data_AF-A0A2T0FJT9-F1
#
_entry.id   AF-A0A2T0FJT9-F1
#
_cell.length_a   1.000
_cell.length_b   1.000
_cell.length_c   1.000
_cell.angle_alpha   90.00
_cell.angle_beta   90.00
_cell.angle_gamma   90.00
#
_symmetry.space_group_name_H-M   'P 1'
#
loop_
_entity.id
_entity.type
_entity.pdbx_description
1 polymer ?
#
loop_
_entity_poly.entity_id
_entity_poly.type
_entity_poly.pdbx_seq_one_letter_code
_entity_poly.pdbx_strand_id
1 'polypeptide(L)'
;MAMEMAYPNWTADVPDMYQVYGNSGNTSEMPVINVWSWNLGQQMAVLRQLVNQYRYISVDCKFPGLISRPVGTFHSTSEYHFQTLRTNVDMVDVIQIGLTLTDAVGNVAPGSPGTWQFNFKFNAQQDMCSAESLEVLGQSGFEFQKHEQEGIDVFAFAELLLDSGLVLNDQITWISFHAGYDLGYIVSAMLNKNIPVERSLYLSLVGLYFPNVFDVKTLIKKYKLSDKNGLHDVIQEFGIYRGSSYCLAGADSRLVALCYFEVVRLIGENNARAVKNCIFGLQDDKKDEDDIYNRYFHR
;
A
#
# COMPACT_ATOMS: atom_id res chain seq x y z
N MET A 1 -34.12 13.97 -24.51
CA MET A 1 -34.40 12.89 -23.53
C MET A 1 -33.07 12.39 -23.01
N ALA A 2 -32.60 12.96 -21.90
CA ALA A 2 -31.49 12.41 -21.14
C ALA A 2 -32.10 11.53 -20.05
N MET A 3 -31.75 10.24 -20.03
CA MET A 3 -32.13 9.35 -18.92
C MET A 3 -31.32 9.74 -17.69
N GLU A 4 -31.98 10.34 -16.70
CA GLU A 4 -31.50 10.36 -15.33
C GLU A 4 -31.41 8.91 -14.83
N MET A 5 -30.19 8.41 -14.66
CA MET A 5 -29.95 7.20 -13.88
C MET A 5 -30.05 7.57 -12.41
N ALA A 6 -31.15 7.20 -11.77
CA ALA A 6 -31.30 7.27 -10.33
C ALA A 6 -30.29 6.33 -9.66
N TYR A 7 -29.36 6.90 -8.89
CA TYR A 7 -28.45 6.12 -8.06
C TYR A 7 -29.20 5.56 -6.83
N PRO A 8 -28.95 4.31 -6.42
CA PRO A 8 -29.56 3.74 -5.21
C PRO A 8 -29.21 4.57 -3.97
N ASN A 9 -30.11 4.60 -2.99
CA ASN A 9 -29.92 5.30 -1.73
C ASN A 9 -29.06 4.43 -0.78
N TRP A 10 -27.74 4.69 -0.72
CA TRP A 10 -26.72 3.85 -0.05
C TRP A 10 -26.67 3.91 1.48
N THR A 11 -27.61 4.59 2.14
CA THR A 11 -27.54 4.84 3.59
C THR A 11 -28.37 3.89 4.46
N ALA A 12 -29.15 2.99 3.87
CA ALA A 12 -30.13 2.20 4.63
C ALA A 12 -29.68 0.77 4.99
N ASP A 13 -28.76 0.16 4.26
CA ASP A 13 -28.39 -1.26 4.46
C ASP A 13 -26.89 -1.47 4.25
N VAL A 14 -26.04 -0.76 5.00
CA VAL A 14 -24.63 -1.16 5.16
C VAL A 14 -24.64 -2.27 6.22
N PRO A 15 -24.36 -3.55 5.88
CA PRO A 15 -24.20 -4.57 6.89
C PRO A 15 -23.07 -4.12 7.81
N ASP A 16 -23.39 -4.04 9.09
CA ASP A 16 -22.45 -3.66 10.14
C ASP A 16 -21.22 -4.56 10.04
N MET A 17 -20.08 -4.00 9.63
CA MET A 17 -18.79 -4.71 9.54
C MET A 17 -18.52 -5.42 10.87
N TYR A 18 -18.95 -4.85 12.00
CA TYR A 18 -18.84 -5.45 13.32
C TYR A 18 -19.74 -6.67 13.52
N GLN A 19 -20.85 -6.85 12.79
CA GLN A 19 -21.71 -8.04 12.95
C GLN A 19 -21.21 -9.26 12.17
N VAL A 20 -20.59 -9.06 11.00
CA VAL A 20 -19.92 -10.18 10.29
C VAL A 20 -18.72 -10.69 11.10
N TYR A 21 -18.08 -9.82 11.88
CA TYR A 21 -16.88 -10.16 12.68
C TYR A 21 -17.13 -10.32 14.19
N GLY A 22 -18.37 -10.12 14.67
CA GLY A 22 -18.66 -9.99 16.10
C GLY A 22 -19.66 -10.99 16.69
N ASN A 23 -20.26 -11.91 15.91
CA ASN A 23 -21.33 -12.76 16.46
C ASN A 23 -21.30 -14.25 16.11
N SER A 24 -20.21 -14.76 15.54
CA SER A 24 -19.93 -16.20 15.58
C SER A 24 -18.81 -16.45 16.59
N GLY A 25 -19.08 -17.23 17.63
CA GLY A 25 -18.12 -17.65 18.67
C GLY A 25 -16.97 -18.54 18.17
N ASN A 26 -16.42 -18.20 17.00
CA ASN A 26 -15.25 -18.78 16.35
C ASN A 26 -14.64 -17.68 15.47
N THR A 27 -13.98 -16.69 16.07
CA THR A 27 -13.11 -15.75 15.34
C THR A 27 -11.83 -16.49 14.95
N SER A 28 -11.94 -17.43 14.00
CA SER A 28 -10.75 -18.00 13.37
C SER A 28 -10.08 -16.88 12.60
N GLU A 29 -8.88 -16.51 13.03
CA GLU A 29 -7.98 -15.60 12.34
C GLU A 29 -7.99 -15.88 10.83
N MET A 30 -8.35 -14.89 9.99
CA MET A 30 -8.39 -15.12 8.55
C MET A 30 -6.96 -15.39 8.08
N PRO A 31 -6.70 -16.56 7.48
CA PRO A 31 -5.34 -16.98 7.19
C PRO A 31 -4.71 -16.08 6.11
N VAL A 32 -3.41 -15.83 6.18
CA VAL A 32 -2.68 -15.16 5.11
C VAL A 32 -2.13 -16.22 4.16
N ILE A 33 -2.35 -16.06 2.85
CA ILE A 33 -1.76 -16.95 1.84
C ILE A 33 -0.31 -16.54 1.64
N ASN A 34 0.62 -17.38 2.12
CA ASN A 34 2.04 -17.18 1.86
C ASN A 34 2.41 -17.61 0.45
N VAL A 35 2.97 -16.67 -0.32
CA VAL A 35 3.46 -16.87 -1.68
C VAL A 35 4.98 -16.89 -1.65
N TRP A 36 5.53 -17.94 -2.25
CA TRP A 36 6.94 -18.22 -2.44
C TRP A 36 7.19 -18.50 -3.93
N SER A 37 8.45 -18.70 -4.32
CA SER A 37 8.82 -18.96 -5.72
C SER A 37 8.00 -20.12 -6.35
N TRP A 38 7.76 -21.18 -5.59
CA TRP A 38 7.12 -22.41 -6.09
C TRP A 38 5.60 -22.31 -6.30
N ASN A 39 4.89 -21.35 -5.67
CA ASN A 39 3.45 -21.13 -5.90
C ASN A 39 3.11 -19.76 -6.50
N LEU A 40 4.11 -18.93 -6.83
CA LEU A 40 3.90 -17.59 -7.39
C LEU A 40 2.92 -17.60 -8.58
N GLY A 41 3.19 -18.41 -9.61
CA GLY A 41 2.34 -18.47 -10.80
C GLY A 41 0.89 -18.90 -10.51
N GLN A 42 0.72 -19.86 -9.59
CA GLN A 42 -0.61 -20.32 -9.15
C GLN A 42 -1.38 -19.20 -8.45
N GLN A 43 -0.75 -18.49 -7.52
CA GLN A 43 -1.43 -17.45 -6.75
C GLN A 43 -1.71 -16.20 -7.59
N MET A 44 -0.80 -15.84 -8.50
CA MET A 44 -1.07 -14.78 -9.47
C MET A 44 -2.24 -15.12 -10.39
N ALA A 45 -2.43 -16.39 -10.79
CA ALA A 45 -3.61 -16.80 -11.54
C ALA A 45 -4.91 -16.64 -10.75
N VAL A 46 -4.91 -16.89 -9.44
CA VAL A 46 -6.06 -16.64 -8.57
C VAL A 46 -6.37 -15.14 -8.50
N LEU A 47 -5.35 -14.29 -8.30
CA LEU A 47 -5.52 -12.84 -8.25
C LEU A 47 -6.12 -12.28 -9.55
N ARG A 48 -5.67 -12.76 -10.72
CA ARG A 48 -6.22 -12.40 -12.03
C ARG A 48 -7.71 -12.72 -12.18
N GLN A 49 -8.20 -13.76 -11.52
CA GLN A 49 -9.62 -14.10 -11.55
C GLN A 49 -10.42 -13.18 -10.62
N LEU A 50 -9.89 -12.90 -9.43
CA LEU A 50 -10.58 -12.11 -8.40
C LEU A 50 -10.66 -10.63 -8.74
N VAL A 51 -9.64 -10.06 -9.38
CA VAL A 51 -9.52 -8.62 -9.62
C VAL A 51 -10.70 -8.03 -10.42
N ASN A 52 -11.44 -8.85 -11.18
CA ASN A 52 -12.62 -8.40 -11.91
C ASN A 52 -13.79 -7.98 -10.99
N GLN A 53 -13.89 -8.57 -9.79
CA GLN A 53 -14.94 -8.31 -8.82
C GLN A 53 -14.41 -7.59 -7.56
N TYR A 54 -13.19 -7.93 -7.13
CA TYR A 54 -12.53 -7.39 -5.94
C TYR A 54 -11.45 -6.39 -6.36
N ARG A 55 -11.89 -5.16 -6.62
CA ARG A 55 -11.09 -4.11 -7.28
C ARG A 55 -10.36 -3.16 -6.31
N TYR A 56 -10.55 -3.33 -5.01
CA TYR A 56 -9.90 -2.54 -3.98
C TYR A 56 -8.73 -3.34 -3.41
N ILE A 57 -7.52 -2.93 -3.79
CA ILE A 57 -6.26 -3.62 -3.49
C ILE A 57 -5.54 -2.80 -2.44
N SER A 58 -5.52 -3.27 -1.20
CA SER A 58 -4.65 -2.67 -0.19
C SER A 58 -3.28 -3.31 -0.20
N VAL A 59 -2.25 -2.49 0.00
CA VAL A 59 -0.85 -2.90 -0.02
C VAL A 59 -0.09 -2.37 1.19
N ASP A 60 0.85 -3.18 1.65
CA ASP A 60 1.91 -2.83 2.61
C ASP A 60 3.17 -3.58 2.19
N CYS A 61 4.34 -2.96 2.33
CA CYS A 61 5.63 -3.57 2.01
C CYS A 61 6.52 -3.66 3.26
N LYS A 62 7.30 -4.74 3.36
CA LYS A 62 8.46 -4.83 4.28
C LYS A 62 9.75 -4.76 3.49
N PHE A 63 10.70 -3.99 3.99
CA PHE A 63 12.02 -3.77 3.42
C PHE A 63 13.02 -3.54 4.57
N PRO A 64 14.34 -3.69 4.36
CA PRO A 64 15.32 -3.78 5.44
C PRO A 64 15.74 -2.42 6.03
N GLY A 65 14.79 -1.49 6.11
CA GLY A 65 14.95 -0.17 6.70
C GLY A 65 15.60 0.85 5.77
N LEU A 66 15.93 2.00 6.37
CA LEU A 66 16.60 3.09 5.69
C LEU A 66 18.10 3.01 5.95
N ILE A 67 18.87 2.94 4.87
CA ILE A 67 20.34 2.86 4.93
C ILE A 67 21.03 4.17 4.57
N SER A 68 20.31 5.12 3.96
CA SER A 68 20.89 6.39 3.55
C SER A 68 19.91 7.55 3.63
N ARG A 69 20.46 8.76 3.82
CA ARG A 69 19.75 10.03 3.68
C ARG A 69 20.54 10.91 2.71
N PRO A 70 19.87 11.54 1.73
CA PRO A 70 20.56 12.39 0.77
C PRO A 70 21.08 13.65 1.47
N VAL A 71 22.31 14.04 1.13
CA VAL A 71 22.95 15.27 1.64
C VAL A 71 22.88 16.34 0.57
N GLY A 72 22.40 17.53 0.92
CA GLY A 72 22.33 18.66 0.01
C GLY A 72 21.24 19.66 0.37
N THR A 73 21.04 20.63 -0.51
CA THR A 73 19.93 21.58 -0.43
C THR A 73 18.77 21.09 -1.30
N PHE A 74 17.56 21.07 -0.73
CA PHE A 74 16.35 20.63 -1.42
C PHE A 74 15.39 21.80 -1.57
N HIS A 75 14.63 21.81 -2.67
CA HIS A 75 13.71 22.89 -2.99
C HIS A 75 12.51 22.97 -2.03
N SER A 76 12.10 21.81 -1.49
CA SER A 76 10.97 21.67 -0.58
C SER A 76 11.16 20.46 0.34
N THR A 77 10.31 20.33 1.36
CA THR A 77 10.27 19.14 2.22
C THR A 77 9.82 17.90 1.45
N SER A 78 8.88 18.05 0.51
CA SER A 78 8.43 16.97 -0.37
C SER A 78 9.55 16.42 -1.25
N GLU A 79 10.43 17.30 -1.75
CA GLU A 79 11.59 16.91 -2.53
C GLU A 79 12.62 16.16 -1.67
N TYR A 80 12.88 16.63 -0.44
CA TYR A 80 13.74 15.89 0.49
C TYR A 80 13.20 14.49 0.81
N HIS A 81 11.90 14.36 1.08
CA HIS A 81 11.25 13.07 1.31
C HIS A 81 11.35 12.16 0.10
N PHE A 82 11.08 12.70 -1.10
CA PHE A 82 11.20 11.94 -2.33
C PHE A 82 12.64 11.46 -2.58
N GLN A 83 13.64 12.34 -2.45
CA GLN A 83 15.03 11.93 -2.65
C GLN A 83 15.49 10.90 -1.61
N THR A 84 14.97 10.97 -0.38
CA THR A 84 15.22 9.94 0.65
C THR A 84 14.61 8.60 0.24
N LEU A 85 13.35 8.60 -0.22
CA LEU A 85 12.66 7.43 -0.75
C LEU A 85 13.43 6.80 -1.90
N ARG A 86 13.71 7.58 -2.96
CA ARG A 86 14.42 7.12 -4.17
C ARG A 86 15.74 6.45 -3.82
N THR A 87 16.54 7.14 -3.01
CA THR A 87 17.88 6.69 -2.61
C THR A 87 17.82 5.33 -1.92
N ASN A 88 16.82 5.08 -1.06
CA ASN A 88 16.71 3.79 -0.37
C ASN A 88 16.06 2.71 -1.24
N VAL A 89 15.01 3.03 -2.01
CA VAL A 89 14.37 2.08 -2.95
C VAL A 89 15.37 1.57 -4.00
N ASP A 90 16.32 2.41 -4.41
CA ASP A 90 17.36 2.04 -5.37
C ASP A 90 18.49 1.19 -4.76
N MET A 91 18.63 1.15 -3.42
CA MET A 91 19.76 0.49 -2.77
C MET A 91 19.40 -0.77 -1.99
N VAL A 92 18.18 -0.90 -1.48
CA VAL A 92 17.74 -2.10 -0.77
C VAL A 92 16.54 -2.72 -1.45
N ASP A 93 16.45 -4.04 -1.43
CA ASP A 93 15.34 -4.75 -2.05
C ASP A 93 14.13 -4.84 -1.11
N VAL A 94 12.94 -4.90 -1.71
CA VAL A 94 11.72 -5.27 -1.00
C VAL A 94 11.78 -6.73 -0.58
N ILE A 95 11.34 -7.01 0.64
CA ILE A 95 11.44 -8.34 1.26
C ILE A 95 10.07 -9.02 1.34
N GLN A 96 9.01 -8.24 1.59
CA GLN A 96 7.65 -8.73 1.49
C GLN A 96 6.72 -7.68 0.88
N ILE A 97 5.73 -8.15 0.12
CA ILE A 97 4.59 -7.34 -0.32
C ILE A 97 3.32 -8.06 0.13
N GLY A 98 2.46 -7.38 0.87
CA GLY A 98 1.15 -7.86 1.26
C GLY A 98 0.09 -7.26 0.35
N LEU A 99 -0.80 -8.08 -0.20
CA LEU A 99 -1.96 -7.62 -0.96
C LEU A 99 -3.24 -8.15 -0.31
N THR A 100 -4.21 -7.28 -0.04
CA THR A 100 -5.56 -7.69 0.33
C THR A 100 -6.57 -7.18 -0.70
N LEU A 101 -7.39 -8.10 -1.21
CA LEU A 101 -8.39 -7.83 -2.25
C LEU A 101 -9.78 -7.74 -1.64
N THR A 102 -10.45 -6.62 -1.89
CA THR A 102 -11.81 -6.36 -1.42
C THR A 102 -12.71 -5.81 -2.53
N ASP A 103 -14.02 -5.95 -2.34
CA ASP A 103 -15.01 -5.25 -3.15
C ASP A 103 -15.13 -3.77 -2.72
N ALA A 104 -16.07 -3.04 -3.33
CA ALA A 104 -16.24 -1.61 -3.06
C ALA A 104 -16.73 -1.25 -1.66
N VAL A 105 -17.17 -2.23 -0.87
CA VAL A 105 -17.64 -2.03 0.52
C VAL A 105 -16.75 -2.77 1.54
N GLY A 106 -15.63 -3.34 1.11
CA GLY A 106 -14.63 -3.94 1.98
C GLY A 106 -14.78 -5.44 2.24
N ASN A 107 -15.63 -6.15 1.50
CA ASN A 107 -15.73 -7.60 1.64
C ASN A 107 -14.65 -8.31 0.82
N VAL A 108 -14.09 -9.38 1.39
CA VAL A 108 -13.23 -10.32 0.67
C VAL A 108 -14.06 -11.37 -0.08
N ALA A 109 -13.43 -12.10 -1.00
CA ALA A 109 -14.13 -13.15 -1.74
C ALA A 109 -14.63 -14.29 -0.83
N PRO A 110 -15.88 -14.76 -0.98
CA PRO A 110 -16.41 -15.87 -0.19
C PRO A 110 -15.53 -17.11 -0.27
N GLY A 111 -15.16 -17.66 0.89
CA GLY A 111 -14.28 -18.84 0.95
C GLY A 111 -12.80 -18.57 0.61
N SER A 112 -12.42 -17.33 0.32
CA SER A 112 -11.04 -16.90 0.17
C SER A 112 -10.56 -16.22 1.45
N PRO A 113 -9.29 -16.42 1.85
CA PRO A 113 -8.71 -15.63 2.91
C PRO A 113 -8.54 -14.14 2.54
N GLY A 114 -8.57 -13.80 1.25
CA GLY A 114 -8.57 -12.43 0.75
C GLY A 114 -7.23 -11.70 0.82
N THR A 115 -6.23 -12.29 1.47
CA THR A 115 -4.91 -11.68 1.72
C THR A 115 -3.78 -12.60 1.27
N TRP A 116 -2.82 -12.05 0.53
CA TRP A 116 -1.60 -12.70 0.05
C TRP A 116 -0.38 -11.98 0.61
N GLN A 117 0.64 -12.76 0.99
CA GLN A 117 1.95 -12.26 1.38
C GLN A 117 3.00 -12.85 0.44
N PHE A 118 3.53 -12.01 -0.43
CA PHE A 118 4.64 -12.35 -1.32
C PHE A 118 5.93 -12.24 -0.55
N ASN A 119 6.67 -13.34 -0.44
CA ASN A 119 7.93 -13.43 0.27
C ASN A 119 9.08 -13.46 -0.73
N PHE A 120 9.86 -12.38 -0.80
CA PHE A 120 10.92 -12.20 -1.79
C PHE A 120 12.25 -12.77 -1.32
N LYS A 121 13.11 -13.09 -2.28
CA LYS A 121 14.45 -13.58 -1.98
C LYS A 121 15.24 -12.51 -1.22
N PHE A 122 15.79 -12.88 -0.07
CA PHE A 122 16.58 -12.00 0.78
C PHE A 122 17.63 -12.81 1.55
N ASN A 123 18.85 -12.30 1.59
CA ASN A 123 19.98 -12.88 2.30
C ASN A 123 20.55 -11.84 3.28
N ALA A 124 20.26 -12.01 4.57
CA ALA A 124 20.70 -11.09 5.63
C ALA A 124 22.23 -10.98 5.78
N GLN A 125 23.01 -11.89 5.18
CA GLN A 125 24.49 -11.84 5.22
C GLN A 125 25.09 -11.13 4.01
N GLN A 126 24.37 -11.06 2.88
CA GLN A 126 24.86 -10.49 1.62
C GLN A 126 24.21 -9.16 1.28
N ASP A 127 22.92 -9.01 1.61
CA ASP A 127 22.12 -7.87 1.20
C ASP A 127 22.26 -6.70 2.17
N MET A 128 22.19 -5.49 1.62
CA MET A 128 22.22 -4.27 2.43
C MET A 128 20.99 -4.18 3.32
N CYS A 129 21.21 -4.06 4.63
CA CYS A 129 20.16 -3.98 5.62
C CYS A 129 20.59 -3.20 6.86
N SER A 130 19.63 -2.60 7.56
CA SER A 130 19.89 -2.02 8.88
C SER A 130 19.75 -3.08 9.98
N ALA A 131 20.66 -3.05 10.97
CA ALA A 131 20.64 -4.00 12.08
C ALA A 131 19.33 -3.94 12.88
N GLU A 132 18.79 -2.73 13.06
CA GLU A 132 17.50 -2.49 13.72
C GLU A 132 16.35 -3.17 12.95
N SER A 133 16.32 -3.06 11.63
CA SER A 133 15.28 -3.74 10.82
C SER A 133 15.40 -5.26 10.87
N LEU A 134 16.62 -5.83 10.89
CA LEU A 134 16.79 -7.27 11.06
C LEU A 134 16.23 -7.77 12.39
N GLU A 135 16.46 -7.03 13.48
CA GLU A 135 15.93 -7.39 14.80
C GLU A 135 14.40 -7.34 14.81
N VAL A 136 13.82 -6.26 14.29
CA VAL A 136 12.35 -6.08 14.22
C VAL A 136 11.70 -7.16 13.34
N LEU A 137 12.31 -7.49 12.20
CA LEU A 137 11.84 -8.58 11.33
C LEU A 137 11.89 -9.93 12.06
N GLY A 138 13.00 -10.24 12.74
CA GLY A 138 13.14 -11.48 13.50
C GLY A 138 12.09 -11.62 14.61
N GLN A 139 11.79 -10.53 15.33
CA GLN A 139 10.73 -10.51 16.35
C GLN A 139 9.32 -10.66 15.76
N SER A 140 9.16 -10.29 14.48
CA SER A 140 7.90 -10.40 13.72
C SER A 140 7.71 -11.76 13.04
N GLY A 141 8.49 -12.78 13.41
CA GLY A 141 8.34 -14.13 12.84
C GLY A 141 8.83 -14.25 11.40
N PHE A 142 9.69 -13.34 10.95
CA PHE A 142 10.27 -13.38 9.62
C PHE A 142 11.23 -14.58 9.44
N GLU A 143 10.96 -15.43 8.44
CA GLU A 143 11.71 -16.68 8.20
C GLU A 143 12.95 -16.45 7.30
N PHE A 144 14.01 -15.82 7.82
CA PHE A 144 15.22 -15.46 7.02
C PHE A 144 15.76 -16.57 6.13
N GLN A 145 15.94 -17.78 6.68
CA GLN A 145 16.48 -18.91 5.92
C GLN A 145 15.58 -19.31 4.74
N LYS A 146 14.26 -19.20 4.92
CA LYS A 146 13.29 -19.55 3.89
C LYS A 146 13.20 -18.49 2.79
N HIS A 147 13.33 -17.22 3.15
CA HIS A 147 13.49 -16.14 2.16
C HIS A 147 14.73 -16.36 1.29
N GLU A 148 15.86 -16.76 1.86
CA GLU A 148 17.08 -17.04 1.08
C GLU A 148 16.89 -18.20 0.09
N GLN A 149 16.22 -19.27 0.53
CA GLN A 149 16.12 -20.54 -0.20
C GLN A 149 14.92 -20.62 -1.17
N GLU A 150 13.78 -20.07 -0.77
CA GLU A 150 12.48 -20.24 -1.45
C GLU A 150 11.86 -18.91 -1.89
N GLY A 151 12.50 -17.78 -1.57
CA GLY A 151 11.98 -16.45 -1.87
C GLY A 151 11.76 -16.21 -3.36
N ILE A 152 10.75 -15.39 -3.65
CA ILE A 152 10.37 -14.97 -4.99
C ILE A 152 11.47 -14.07 -5.56
N ASP A 153 11.83 -14.32 -6.82
CA ASP A 153 12.57 -13.37 -7.63
C ASP A 153 11.68 -12.15 -7.95
N VAL A 154 12.16 -10.95 -7.62
CA VAL A 154 11.39 -9.70 -7.77
C VAL A 154 10.99 -9.45 -9.23
N PHE A 155 11.85 -9.80 -10.18
CA PHE A 155 11.57 -9.64 -11.61
C PHE A 155 10.47 -10.60 -12.08
N ALA A 156 10.49 -11.86 -11.64
CA ALA A 156 9.42 -12.82 -11.92
C ALA A 156 8.06 -12.38 -11.36
N PHE A 157 8.03 -11.77 -10.18
CA PHE A 157 6.81 -11.15 -9.65
C PHE A 157 6.35 -9.98 -10.51
N ALA A 158 7.26 -9.08 -10.89
CA ALA A 158 6.95 -7.89 -11.68
C ALA A 158 6.35 -8.25 -13.06
N GLU A 159 6.90 -9.28 -13.72
CA GLU A 159 6.37 -9.78 -14.99
C GLU A 159 4.91 -10.22 -14.86
N LEU A 160 4.60 -11.03 -13.84
CA LEU A 160 3.25 -11.50 -13.57
C LEU A 160 2.32 -10.40 -13.04
N LEU A 161 2.85 -9.34 -12.41
CA LEU A 161 2.06 -8.20 -11.97
C LEU A 161 1.61 -7.36 -13.18
N LEU A 162 2.51 -7.10 -14.13
CA LEU A 162 2.22 -6.29 -15.31
C LEU A 162 1.11 -6.88 -16.20
N ASP A 163 0.99 -8.20 -16.28
CA ASP A 163 -0.06 -8.88 -17.05
C ASP A 163 -1.30 -9.27 -16.22
N SER A 164 -1.36 -8.88 -14.93
CA SER A 164 -2.40 -9.35 -14.02
C SER A 164 -3.73 -8.60 -14.12
N GLY A 165 -3.71 -7.38 -14.67
CA GLY A 165 -4.82 -6.43 -14.58
C GLY A 165 -4.93 -5.68 -13.25
N LEU A 166 -4.02 -5.91 -12.29
CA LEU A 166 -3.94 -5.15 -11.02
C LEU A 166 -3.35 -3.74 -11.21
N VAL A 167 -2.45 -3.58 -12.19
CA VAL A 167 -1.81 -2.30 -12.55
C VAL A 167 -2.25 -1.90 -13.97
N LEU A 168 -1.98 -0.65 -14.36
CA LEU A 168 -2.34 -0.09 -15.67
C LEU A 168 -3.86 -0.20 -15.98
N ASN A 169 -4.69 -0.22 -14.93
CA ASN A 169 -6.12 -0.46 -15.03
C ASN A 169 -6.89 0.58 -14.20
N ASP A 170 -7.70 1.40 -14.87
CA ASP A 170 -8.45 2.49 -14.25
C ASP A 170 -9.65 2.05 -13.41
N GLN A 171 -10.00 0.77 -13.45
CA GLN A 171 -11.03 0.16 -12.60
C GLN A 171 -10.48 -0.24 -11.23
N ILE A 172 -9.17 -0.28 -11.07
CA ILE A 172 -8.52 -0.75 -9.83
C ILE A 172 -8.22 0.41 -8.91
N THR A 173 -8.55 0.22 -7.64
CA THR A 173 -8.27 1.16 -6.56
C THR A 173 -7.20 0.58 -5.65
N TRP A 174 -6.03 1.22 -5.65
CA TRP A 174 -4.93 0.91 -4.75
C TRP A 174 -5.06 1.71 -3.46
N ILE A 175 -4.83 1.05 -2.34
CA ILE A 175 -4.90 1.64 -1.00
C ILE A 175 -3.59 1.31 -0.28
N SER A 176 -2.96 2.30 0.33
CA SER A 176 -1.79 2.09 1.18
C SER A 176 -1.83 3.05 2.37
N PHE A 177 -1.04 2.81 3.40
CA PHE A 177 -0.83 3.74 4.50
C PHE A 177 0.60 4.29 4.40
N HIS A 178 0.75 5.59 4.14
CA HIS A 178 2.05 6.22 3.92
C HIS A 178 2.78 5.65 2.69
N ALA A 179 2.12 5.76 1.54
CA ALA A 179 2.32 4.91 0.36
C ALA A 179 3.64 5.10 -0.41
N GLY A 180 4.49 6.04 0.00
CA GLY A 180 5.69 6.40 -0.75
C GLY A 180 6.58 5.20 -1.05
N TYR A 181 7.05 4.49 -0.02
CA TYR A 181 7.93 3.34 -0.19
C TYR A 181 7.22 2.16 -0.85
N ASP A 182 5.99 1.85 -0.45
CA ASP A 182 5.24 0.72 -1.02
C ASP A 182 5.14 0.82 -2.55
N LEU A 183 4.67 1.98 -3.03
CA LEU A 183 4.58 2.26 -4.46
C LEU A 183 5.95 2.36 -5.11
N GLY A 184 6.94 2.93 -4.42
CA GLY A 184 8.32 3.04 -4.90
C GLY A 184 8.91 1.68 -5.24
N TYR A 185 8.78 0.70 -4.35
CA TYR A 185 9.27 -0.66 -4.59
C TYR A 185 8.54 -1.36 -5.73
N ILE A 186 7.21 -1.23 -5.82
CA ILE A 186 6.45 -1.86 -6.91
C ILE A 186 6.79 -1.22 -8.26
N VAL A 187 6.92 0.11 -8.32
CA VAL A 187 7.40 0.81 -9.52
C VAL A 187 8.81 0.37 -9.89
N SER A 188 9.74 0.32 -8.92
CA SER A 188 11.11 -0.15 -9.14
C SER A 188 11.15 -1.56 -9.75
N ALA A 189 10.38 -2.49 -9.16
CA ALA A 189 10.26 -3.86 -9.64
C ALA A 189 9.74 -3.92 -11.09
N MET A 190 8.67 -3.19 -11.41
CA MET A 190 8.09 -3.14 -12.76
C MET A 190 8.99 -2.46 -13.79
N LEU A 191 9.76 -1.45 -13.38
CA LEU A 191 10.72 -0.79 -14.25
C LEU A 191 11.96 -1.67 -14.49
N ASN A 192 12.28 -2.57 -13.56
CA ASN A 192 13.54 -3.32 -13.50
C ASN A 192 14.77 -2.40 -13.63
N LYS A 193 14.69 -1.23 -12.98
CA LYS A 193 15.72 -0.19 -12.89
C LYS A 193 15.37 0.75 -11.76
N ASN A 194 16.34 1.58 -11.37
CA ASN A 194 16.15 2.69 -10.45
C ASN A 194 14.95 3.56 -10.83
N ILE A 195 14.23 4.03 -9.81
CA ILE A 195 13.11 4.95 -10.03
C ILE A 195 13.63 6.33 -10.49
N PRO A 196 12.80 7.13 -11.19
CA PRO A 196 13.25 8.41 -11.74
C PRO A 196 13.90 9.34 -10.72
N VAL A 197 14.86 10.15 -11.18
CA VAL A 197 15.52 11.16 -10.34
C VAL A 197 14.61 12.35 -10.07
N GLU A 198 13.76 12.73 -11.02
CA GLU A 198 12.77 13.78 -10.85
C GLU A 198 11.48 13.26 -10.22
N ARG A 199 11.04 13.90 -9.12
CA ARG A 199 9.80 13.58 -8.41
C ARG A 199 8.56 13.62 -9.32
N SER A 200 8.49 14.60 -10.22
CA SER A 200 7.36 14.75 -11.15
C SER A 200 7.25 13.59 -12.13
N LEU A 201 8.37 13.07 -12.62
CA LEU A 201 8.41 11.90 -13.49
C LEU A 201 8.04 10.63 -12.72
N TYR A 202 8.53 10.47 -11.49
CA TYR A 202 8.10 9.39 -10.60
C TYR A 202 6.58 9.41 -10.36
N LEU A 203 6.01 10.56 -9.97
CA LEU A 203 4.57 10.70 -9.75
C LEU A 203 3.75 10.45 -11.02
N SER A 204 4.29 10.80 -12.19
CA SER A 204 3.67 10.49 -13.48
C SER A 204 3.62 8.98 -13.74
N LEU A 205 4.70 8.26 -13.41
CA LEU A 205 4.73 6.78 -13.50
C LEU A 205 3.77 6.15 -12.49
N VAL A 206 3.71 6.66 -11.26
CA VAL A 206 2.73 6.19 -10.27
C VAL A 206 1.31 6.38 -10.79
N GLY A 207 0.98 7.55 -11.36
CA GLY A 207 -0.33 7.79 -11.97
C GLY A 207 -0.63 6.90 -13.18
N LEU A 208 0.39 6.48 -13.93
CA LEU A 208 0.25 5.54 -15.04
C LEU A 208 -0.04 4.11 -14.54
N TYR A 209 0.80 3.57 -13.65
CA TYR A 209 0.67 2.21 -13.14
C TYR A 209 -0.50 2.04 -12.17
N PHE A 210 -0.82 3.09 -11.40
CA PHE A 210 -1.86 3.10 -10.37
C PHE A 210 -2.79 4.30 -10.57
N PRO A 211 -3.77 4.22 -11.49
CA PRO A 211 -4.63 5.37 -11.83
C PRO A 211 -5.50 5.86 -10.66
N ASN A 212 -5.79 5.00 -9.68
CA ASN A 212 -6.50 5.33 -8.46
C ASN A 212 -5.73 4.85 -7.23
N VAL A 213 -5.16 5.80 -6.48
CA VAL A 213 -4.45 5.56 -5.22
C VAL A 213 -5.11 6.35 -4.09
N PHE A 214 -5.34 5.70 -2.96
CA PHE A 214 -5.69 6.35 -1.69
C PHE A 214 -4.63 6.07 -0.64
N ASP A 215 -3.96 7.14 -0.19
CA ASP A 215 -3.09 7.08 0.97
C ASP A 215 -3.92 7.37 2.24
N VAL A 216 -4.11 6.33 3.05
CA VAL A 216 -4.90 6.39 4.29
C VAL A 216 -4.33 7.42 5.27
N LYS A 217 -3.00 7.60 5.30
CA LYS A 217 -2.38 8.60 6.17
C LYS A 217 -2.69 10.02 5.71
N THR A 218 -2.72 10.26 4.40
CA THR A 218 -3.17 11.55 3.84
C THR A 218 -4.62 11.85 4.24
N LEU A 219 -5.52 10.85 4.11
CA LEU A 219 -6.92 10.98 4.50
C LEU A 219 -7.05 11.36 5.99
N ILE A 220 -6.40 10.59 6.88
CA ILE A 220 -6.44 10.83 8.33
C ILE A 220 -5.93 12.23 8.69
N LYS A 221 -4.81 12.65 8.10
CA LYS A 221 -4.20 13.95 8.42
C LYS A 221 -5.01 15.13 7.86
N LYS A 222 -5.54 15.02 6.64
CA LYS A 222 -6.37 16.09 6.06
C LYS A 222 -7.68 16.30 6.83
N TYR A 223 -8.32 15.22 7.27
CA TYR A 223 -9.59 15.27 8.00
C TYR A 223 -9.42 15.25 9.51
N LYS A 224 -8.19 15.33 10.03
CA LYS A 224 -7.85 15.40 11.45
C LYS A 224 -8.51 14.29 12.28
N LEU A 225 -8.49 13.06 11.75
CA LEU A 225 -9.12 11.91 12.40
C LEU A 225 -8.25 11.30 13.51
N SER A 226 -6.93 11.49 13.45
CA SER A 226 -5.97 11.00 14.44
C SER A 226 -4.64 11.75 14.36
N ASP A 227 -4.03 11.99 15.52
CA ASP A 227 -2.69 12.57 15.64
C ASP A 227 -1.58 11.51 15.53
N LYS A 228 -1.91 10.22 15.56
CA LYS A 228 -0.93 9.13 15.44
C LYS A 228 -0.28 9.08 14.07
N ASN A 229 0.92 8.48 14.01
CA ASN A 229 1.74 8.46 12.80
C ASN A 229 1.92 7.06 12.19
N GLY A 230 1.84 6.01 13.01
CA GLY A 230 1.96 4.62 12.59
C GLY A 230 0.60 3.95 12.39
N LEU A 231 0.54 2.99 11.48
CA LEU A 231 -0.67 2.22 11.18
C LEU A 231 -1.24 1.56 12.44
N HIS A 232 -0.42 0.82 13.19
CA HIS A 232 -0.88 0.09 14.36
C HIS A 232 -1.44 0.99 15.47
N ASP A 233 -0.87 2.18 15.67
CA ASP A 233 -1.39 3.14 16.64
C ASP A 233 -2.77 3.66 16.23
N VAL A 234 -2.96 3.92 14.92
CA VAL A 234 -4.26 4.32 14.35
C VAL A 234 -5.27 3.19 14.48
N ILE A 235 -4.89 1.95 14.16
CA ILE A 235 -5.74 0.75 14.28
C ILE A 235 -6.24 0.59 15.72
N GLN A 236 -5.35 0.77 16.70
CA GLN A 236 -5.71 0.73 18.12
C GLN A 236 -6.65 1.87 18.50
N GLU A 237 -6.40 3.09 18.03
CA GLU A 237 -7.24 4.26 18.31
C GLU A 237 -8.64 4.12 17.72
N PHE A 238 -8.77 3.56 16.52
CA PHE A 238 -10.06 3.30 15.87
C PHE A 238 -10.75 2.04 16.40
N GLY A 239 -10.14 1.31 17.34
CA GLY A 239 -10.71 0.09 17.91
C GLY A 239 -10.81 -1.08 16.91
N ILE A 240 -10.00 -1.06 15.85
CA ILE A 240 -9.99 -2.12 14.83
C ILE A 240 -9.26 -3.34 15.39
N TYR A 241 -9.92 -4.51 15.34
CA TYR A 241 -9.34 -5.76 15.82
C TYR A 241 -8.23 -6.26 14.89
N ARG A 242 -7.02 -6.42 15.43
CA ARG A 242 -5.82 -6.79 14.66
C ARG A 242 -5.51 -8.29 14.56
N GLY A 243 -6.15 -9.13 15.37
CA GLY A 243 -5.78 -10.56 15.48
C GLY A 243 -4.47 -10.80 16.26
N SER A 244 -3.96 -12.01 16.18
CA SER A 244 -2.69 -12.48 16.79
C SER A 244 -1.49 -12.45 15.84
N SER A 245 -1.74 -12.17 14.56
CA SER A 245 -0.75 -12.23 13.49
C SER A 245 0.40 -11.26 13.71
N TYR A 246 1.59 -11.70 13.31
CA TYR A 246 2.78 -10.87 13.30
C TYR A 246 2.64 -9.67 12.36
N CYS A 247 3.35 -8.58 12.63
CA CYS A 247 3.39 -7.35 11.81
C CYS A 247 4.20 -7.58 10.50
N LEU A 248 3.76 -8.54 9.69
CA LEU A 248 4.28 -8.83 8.35
C LEU A 248 3.36 -8.20 7.30
N ALA A 249 3.89 -8.08 6.08
CA ALA A 249 3.23 -7.31 5.01
C ALA A 249 1.78 -7.74 4.74
N GLY A 250 1.51 -9.05 4.75
CA GLY A 250 0.16 -9.58 4.52
C GLY A 250 -0.84 -9.08 5.56
N ALA A 251 -0.54 -9.28 6.84
CA ALA A 251 -1.39 -8.84 7.94
C ALA A 251 -1.61 -7.32 7.93
N ASP A 252 -0.56 -6.55 7.67
CA ASP A 252 -0.64 -5.09 7.64
C ASP A 252 -1.43 -4.57 6.43
N SER A 253 -1.32 -5.20 5.25
CA SER A 253 -2.17 -4.87 4.10
C SER A 253 -3.66 -5.01 4.42
N ARG A 254 -4.04 -6.01 5.23
CA ARG A 254 -5.42 -6.18 5.69
C ARG A 254 -5.83 -5.10 6.69
N LEU A 255 -4.94 -4.70 7.60
CA LEU A 255 -5.20 -3.56 8.49
C LEU A 255 -5.37 -2.26 7.72
N VAL A 256 -4.57 -2.04 6.67
CA VAL A 256 -4.72 -0.90 5.76
C VAL A 256 -6.11 -0.89 5.12
N ALA A 257 -6.62 -2.03 4.64
CA ALA A 257 -7.97 -2.13 4.08
C ALA A 257 -9.03 -1.72 5.10
N LEU A 258 -9.00 -2.34 6.29
CA LEU A 258 -9.96 -2.05 7.37
C LEU A 258 -9.94 -0.58 7.78
N CYS A 259 -8.73 -0.02 7.91
CA CYS A 259 -8.55 1.39 8.25
C CYS A 259 -9.11 2.31 7.16
N TYR A 260 -8.87 2.00 5.88
CA TYR A 260 -9.44 2.76 4.77
C TYR A 260 -10.96 2.80 4.80
N PHE A 261 -11.61 1.63 4.91
CA PHE A 261 -13.09 1.58 4.91
C PHE A 261 -13.68 2.28 6.13
N GLU A 262 -13.04 2.19 7.30
CA GLU A 262 -13.45 2.95 8.48
C GLU A 262 -13.28 4.47 8.29
N VAL A 263 -12.15 4.91 7.73
CA VAL A 263 -11.92 6.32 7.40
C VAL A 263 -12.97 6.83 6.41
N VAL A 264 -13.25 6.08 5.34
CA VAL A 264 -14.25 6.44 4.33
C VAL A 264 -15.65 6.49 4.93
N ARG A 265 -15.99 5.56 5.85
CA ARG A 265 -17.25 5.58 6.60
C ARG A 265 -17.40 6.87 7.42
N LEU A 266 -16.31 7.35 8.04
CA LEU A 266 -16.31 8.56 8.86
C LEU A 266 -16.41 9.86 8.05
N ILE A 267 -15.73 9.94 6.90
CA ILE A 267 -15.64 11.19 6.13
C ILE A 267 -16.58 11.24 4.91
N GLY A 268 -17.08 10.09 4.44
CA GLY A 268 -17.85 9.93 3.21
C GLY A 268 -16.99 9.85 1.94
N GLU A 269 -17.48 9.13 0.93
CA GLU A 269 -16.73 8.84 -0.30
C GLU A 269 -16.29 10.08 -1.09
N ASN A 270 -17.14 11.11 -1.17
CA ASN A 270 -16.81 12.33 -1.91
C ASN A 270 -15.57 13.03 -1.34
N ASN A 271 -15.44 13.03 -0.02
CA ASN A 271 -14.28 13.56 0.68
C ASN A 271 -13.04 12.70 0.44
N ALA A 272 -13.19 11.38 0.45
CA ALA A 272 -12.09 10.48 0.11
C ALA A 272 -11.59 10.73 -1.33
N ARG A 273 -12.50 10.80 -2.31
CA ARG A 273 -12.17 11.06 -3.73
C ARG A 273 -11.47 12.40 -3.95
N ALA A 274 -11.73 13.42 -3.12
CA ALA A 274 -11.08 14.72 -3.18
C ALA A 274 -9.58 14.70 -2.80
N VAL A 275 -9.04 13.57 -2.36
CA VAL A 275 -7.60 13.35 -2.13
C VAL A 275 -7.03 12.16 -2.91
N LYS A 276 -7.78 11.68 -3.91
CA LYS A 276 -7.29 10.63 -4.79
C LYS A 276 -5.92 11.03 -5.36
N ASN A 277 -4.99 10.09 -5.37
CA ASN A 277 -3.61 10.24 -5.85
C ASN A 277 -2.74 11.23 -5.05
N CYS A 278 -3.18 11.67 -3.85
CA CYS A 278 -2.37 12.48 -2.94
C CYS A 278 -1.56 11.60 -1.98
N ILE A 279 -0.32 11.28 -2.35
CA ILE A 279 0.61 10.48 -1.54
C ILE A 279 1.21 11.32 -0.40
N PHE A 280 1.16 10.79 0.83
CA PHE A 280 1.64 11.49 2.01
C PHE A 280 3.12 11.84 1.90
N GLY A 281 3.48 13.10 2.16
CA GLY A 281 4.86 13.57 2.15
C GLY A 281 5.50 13.78 0.78
N LEU A 282 4.79 13.50 -0.32
CA LEU A 282 5.29 13.69 -1.70
C LEU A 282 4.56 14.77 -2.50
N GLN A 283 3.45 15.30 -1.97
CA GLN A 283 2.76 16.45 -2.52
C GLN A 283 3.44 17.73 -2.06
N ASP A 284 3.46 18.75 -2.92
CA ASP A 284 3.86 20.09 -2.51
C ASP A 284 2.75 20.71 -1.68
N ASP A 285 3.09 21.38 -0.58
CA ASP A 285 2.12 22.20 0.11
C ASP A 285 1.77 23.38 -0.81
N LYS A 286 0.51 23.85 -0.81
CA LYS A 286 0.10 25.02 -1.61
C LYS A 286 0.99 26.26 -1.40
N LYS A 287 1.66 26.35 -0.24
CA LYS A 287 2.67 27.39 0.04
C LYS A 287 3.92 27.27 -0.82
N ASP A 288 4.36 26.06 -1.16
CA ASP A 288 5.53 25.81 -1.99
C ASP A 288 5.24 26.15 -3.46
N GLU A 289 4.01 25.92 -3.94
CA GLU A 289 3.57 26.35 -5.28
C GLU A 289 3.56 27.88 -5.41
N ASP A 290 3.03 28.58 -4.40
CA ASP A 290 3.01 30.05 -4.37
C ASP A 290 4.44 30.64 -4.27
N ASP A 291 5.34 30.03 -3.49
CA ASP A 291 6.74 30.49 -3.38
C ASP A 291 7.54 30.24 -4.67
N ILE A 292 7.30 29.13 -5.38
CA ILE A 292 7.89 28.86 -6.69
C ILE A 292 7.33 29.86 -7.71
N TYR A 293 6.01 30.03 -7.77
CA TYR A 293 5.39 30.97 -8.70
C TYR A 293 5.89 32.40 -8.48
N ASN A 294 5.93 32.85 -7.23
CA ASN A 294 6.40 34.20 -6.87
C ASN A 294 7.90 34.41 -7.16
N ARG A 295 8.75 33.37 -7.05
CA ARG A 295 10.18 33.47 -7.40
C ARG A 295 10.46 33.59 -8.89
N TYR A 296 9.61 33.02 -9.74
CA TYR A 296 9.87 32.91 -11.19
C TYR A 296 9.02 33.84 -12.05
N PHE A 297 7.85 34.25 -11.59
CA PHE A 297 6.88 34.99 -12.42
C PHE A 297 6.57 36.41 -11.93
N HIS A 298 7.21 36.85 -10.84
CA HIS A 298 7.27 38.27 -10.46
C HIS A 298 8.70 38.81 -10.54
N ARG A 299 9.05 39.32 -11.72
CA ARG A 299 10.01 40.41 -11.92
C ARG A 299 9.34 41.51 -12.74
#